data_AF-A0A3D2KG15-F1
#
_entry.id   AF-A0A3D2KG15-F1
#
_cell.length_a   1.000
_cell.length_b   1.000
_cell.length_c   1.000
_cell.angle_alpha   90.00
_cell.angle_beta   90.00
_cell.angle_gamma   90.00
#
_symmetry.space_group_name_H-M   'P 1'
#
loop_
_entity.id
_entity.type
_entity.pdbx_description
1 polymer ?
#
loop_
_entity_poly.entity_id
_entity_poly.type
_entity_poly.pdbx_seq_one_letter_code
_entity_poly.pdbx_strand_id
1 'polypeptide(L)'
;MKKVAKLEIKDRTELFQATAISMGMQPDVIEKDFWVCFMLDHLFHDCKYKDAFVFKGGTSLSKSYHVIERFSEDIDLILDWRKIINDEINPWDERSKTKQDIFNKQINAEAAKFYKEELVPQLNLEMKEKLGDGEWISVDT
;
A
#
# COMPACT_ATOMS: atom_id res chain seq x y z
N MET A 1 4.25 6.85 14.75
CA MET A 1 4.95 6.03 13.73
C MET A 1 6.09 6.78 13.05
N LYS A 2 5.86 7.96 12.44
CA LYS A 2 6.90 8.73 11.72
C LYS A 2 8.23 8.97 12.47
N LYS A 3 8.19 9.24 13.79
CA LYS A 3 9.41 9.39 14.61
C LYS A 3 10.15 8.06 14.82
N VAL A 4 9.40 6.98 15.08
CA VAL A 4 9.95 5.63 15.28
C VAL A 4 10.58 5.09 14.01
N ALA A 5 9.99 5.37 12.84
CA ALA A 5 10.52 4.94 11.55
C ALA A 5 11.90 5.54 11.25
N LYS A 6 12.23 6.71 11.83
CA LYS A 6 13.51 7.42 11.69
C LYS A 6 14.55 7.05 12.73
N LEU A 7 14.22 6.20 13.71
CA LEU A 7 15.21 5.73 14.67
C LEU A 7 16.27 4.87 13.98
N GLU A 8 17.46 4.83 14.56
CA GLU A 8 18.49 3.85 14.21
C GLU A 8 17.91 2.43 14.30
N ILE A 9 18.37 1.54 13.42
CA ILE A 9 17.86 0.16 13.35
C ILE A 9 17.90 -0.51 14.73
N LYS A 10 19.00 -0.31 15.47
CA LYS A 10 19.16 -0.85 16.83
C LYS A 10 18.04 -0.39 17.77
N ASP A 11 17.81 0.90 17.87
CA ASP A 11 16.82 1.48 18.79
C ASP A 11 15.40 1.07 18.40
N ARG A 12 15.12 1.00 17.10
CA ARG A 12 13.83 0.53 16.58
C ARG A 12 13.61 -0.95 16.91
N THR A 13 14.63 -1.79 16.75
CA THR A 13 14.58 -3.22 17.09
C THR A 13 14.34 -3.43 18.59
N GLU A 14 15.04 -2.68 19.45
CA GLU A 14 14.84 -2.74 20.91
C GLU A 14 13.39 -2.36 21.29
N LEU A 15 12.84 -1.33 20.64
CA LEU A 15 11.45 -0.92 20.85
C LEU A 15 10.45 -2.00 20.41
N PHE A 16 10.66 -2.62 19.24
CA PHE A 16 9.81 -3.72 18.76
C PHE A 16 9.89 -4.94 19.69
N GLN A 17 11.08 -5.28 20.20
CA GLN A 17 11.26 -6.36 21.17
C GLN A 17 10.53 -6.08 22.49
N ALA A 18 10.68 -4.88 23.05
CA ALA A 18 9.99 -4.50 24.28
C ALA A 18 8.46 -4.56 24.12
N THR A 19 7.96 -4.08 22.98
CA THR A 19 6.52 -4.13 22.63
C THR A 19 6.03 -5.57 22.48
N ALA A 20 6.79 -6.41 21.80
CA ALA A 20 6.48 -7.82 21.61
C ALA A 20 6.37 -8.58 22.94
N ILE A 21 7.31 -8.36 23.86
CA ILE A 21 7.28 -8.92 25.22
C ILE A 21 6.02 -8.46 25.96
N SER A 22 5.72 -7.16 25.92
CA SER A 22 4.53 -6.61 26.58
C SER A 22 3.22 -7.17 26.04
N MET A 23 3.17 -7.52 24.75
CA MET A 23 1.97 -8.01 24.08
C MET A 23 1.89 -9.54 24.02
N GLY A 24 2.92 -10.26 24.44
CA GLY A 24 3.01 -11.72 24.28
C GLY A 24 3.07 -12.15 22.81
N MET A 25 3.64 -11.31 21.94
CA MET A 25 3.73 -11.53 20.50
C MET A 25 5.19 -11.76 20.07
N GLN A 26 5.39 -12.21 18.83
CA GLN A 26 6.74 -12.31 18.26
C GLN A 26 7.20 -10.93 17.74
N PRO A 27 8.47 -10.54 17.92
CA PRO A 27 8.98 -9.23 17.48
C PRO A 27 8.81 -8.92 16.01
N ASP A 28 8.93 -9.93 15.14
CA ASP A 28 8.72 -9.82 13.70
C ASP A 28 7.27 -9.43 13.35
N VAL A 29 6.28 -9.93 14.11
CA VAL A 29 4.88 -9.55 13.93
C VAL A 29 4.66 -8.06 14.26
N ILE A 30 5.29 -7.57 15.34
CA ILE A 30 5.22 -6.15 15.72
C ILE A 30 5.87 -5.27 14.66
N GLU A 31 7.06 -5.66 14.18
CA GLU A 31 7.75 -4.92 13.13
C GLU A 31 6.93 -4.84 11.84
N LYS A 32 6.38 -5.97 11.39
CA LYS A 32 5.53 -5.98 10.19
C LYS A 32 4.28 -5.12 10.37
N ASP A 33 3.59 -5.24 11.51
CA ASP A 33 2.40 -4.45 11.80
C ASP A 33 2.70 -2.93 11.79
N PHE A 34 3.86 -2.55 12.33
CA PHE A 34 4.34 -1.18 12.31
C PHE A 34 4.49 -0.66 10.87
N TRP A 35 5.14 -1.42 9.99
CA TRP A 35 5.34 -1.01 8.60
C TRP A 35 4.04 -0.97 7.80
N VAL A 36 3.12 -1.91 8.03
CA VAL A 36 1.76 -1.87 7.45
C VAL A 36 1.04 -0.58 7.84
N CYS A 37 1.02 -0.27 9.14
CA CYS A 37 0.35 0.93 9.64
C CYS A 37 1.03 2.22 9.17
N PHE A 38 2.37 2.22 9.08
CA PHE A 38 3.13 3.33 8.51
C PHE A 38 2.78 3.57 7.03
N MET A 39 2.73 2.51 6.23
CA MET A 39 2.40 2.62 4.80
C MET A 39 0.96 3.07 4.59
N LEU A 40 0.00 2.54 5.35
CA LEU A 40 -1.39 3.01 5.33
C LEU A 40 -1.50 4.50 5.70
N ASP A 41 -0.82 4.94 6.76
CA ASP A 41 -0.79 6.36 7.14
C ASP A 41 -0.26 7.24 6.00
N HIS A 42 0.83 6.80 5.36
CA HIS A 42 1.42 7.52 4.23
C HIS A 42 0.47 7.59 3.02
N LEU A 43 -0.04 6.43 2.58
CA LEU A 43 -0.86 6.32 1.38
C LEU A 43 -2.13 7.17 1.45
N PHE A 44 -2.76 7.29 2.62
CA PHE A 44 -4.05 7.98 2.77
C PHE A 44 -3.95 9.43 3.26
N HIS A 45 -2.78 9.91 3.71
CA HIS A 45 -2.63 11.28 4.22
C HIS A 45 -1.59 12.12 3.47
N ASP A 46 -0.43 11.53 3.16
CA ASP A 46 0.74 12.26 2.66
C ASP A 46 1.01 12.04 1.17
N CYS A 47 0.64 10.87 0.64
CA CYS A 47 0.91 10.47 -0.75
C CYS A 47 0.24 11.40 -1.77
N LYS A 48 0.93 11.67 -2.90
CA LYS A 48 0.37 12.41 -4.04
C LYS A 48 -0.96 11.83 -4.54
N TYR A 49 -1.14 10.51 -4.43
CA TYR A 49 -2.32 9.77 -4.91
C TYR A 49 -3.31 9.42 -3.79
N LYS A 50 -3.26 10.08 -2.63
CA LYS A 50 -4.09 9.74 -1.45
C LYS A 50 -5.59 9.63 -1.70
N ASP A 51 -6.12 10.47 -2.60
CA ASP A 51 -7.56 10.47 -2.94
C ASP A 51 -7.91 9.46 -4.05
N ALA A 52 -6.93 8.71 -4.56
CA ALA A 52 -7.11 7.70 -5.58
C ALA A 52 -7.19 6.27 -5.01
N PHE A 53 -7.00 6.08 -3.70
CA PHE A 53 -7.03 4.76 -3.08
C PHE A 53 -8.32 4.50 -2.31
N VAL A 54 -8.77 3.25 -2.33
CA VAL A 54 -9.76 2.72 -1.38
C VAL A 54 -9.16 1.50 -0.70
N PHE A 55 -9.13 1.52 0.64
CA PHE A 55 -8.65 0.39 1.42
C PHE A 55 -9.71 -0.71 1.49
N LYS A 56 -9.33 -1.95 1.19
CA LYS A 56 -10.23 -3.11 1.21
C LYS A 56 -9.58 -4.32 1.89
N GLY A 57 -10.27 -5.45 1.79
CA GLY A 57 -9.72 -6.76 2.19
C GLY A 57 -9.74 -7.01 3.69
N GLY A 58 -9.08 -8.10 4.10
CA GLY A 58 -9.09 -8.56 5.49
C GLY A 58 -8.43 -7.57 6.45
N THR A 59 -7.42 -6.84 5.98
CA THR A 59 -6.71 -5.84 6.77
C THR A 59 -7.59 -4.62 7.07
N SER A 60 -8.47 -4.20 6.14
CA SER A 60 -9.45 -3.15 6.43
C SER A 60 -10.45 -3.58 7.51
N LEU A 61 -10.87 -4.85 7.50
CA LEU A 61 -11.78 -5.41 8.51
C LEU A 61 -11.16 -5.46 9.91
N SER A 62 -9.86 -5.77 10.03
CA SER A 62 -9.17 -5.77 11.33
C SER A 62 -8.78 -4.37 11.80
N LYS A 63 -8.25 -3.52 10.91
CA LYS A 63 -7.68 -2.21 11.26
C LYS A 63 -8.70 -1.08 11.38
N SER A 64 -9.74 -1.07 10.55
CA SER A 64 -10.72 0.03 10.51
C SER A 64 -12.04 -0.35 11.20
N TYR A 65 -12.46 -1.61 11.09
CA TYR A 65 -13.74 -2.07 11.63
C TYR A 65 -13.61 -2.96 12.88
N HIS A 66 -12.40 -3.42 13.22
CA HIS A 66 -12.13 -4.30 14.36
C HIS A 66 -13.01 -5.57 14.39
N VAL A 67 -13.38 -6.08 13.21
CA VAL A 67 -14.31 -7.23 13.08
C VAL A 67 -13.59 -8.57 13.23
N ILE A 68 -12.27 -8.60 13.01
CA ILE A 68 -11.44 -9.80 13.13
C ILE A 68 -10.15 -9.48 13.88
N GLU A 69 -9.73 -10.38 14.78
CA GLU A 69 -8.48 -10.28 15.53
C GLU A 69 -7.43 -11.23 14.93
N ARG A 70 -6.93 -10.87 13.75
CA ARG A 70 -5.78 -11.56 13.14
C ARG A 70 -4.77 -10.55 12.64
N PHE A 71 -3.49 -10.92 12.76
CA PHE A 71 -2.44 -10.21 12.05
C PHE A 71 -2.64 -10.39 10.54
N SER A 72 -2.48 -9.31 9.79
CA SER A 72 -2.62 -9.29 8.34
C SER A 72 -1.50 -8.40 7.78
N GLU A 73 -0.56 -9.04 7.09
CA GLU A 73 0.62 -8.39 6.53
C GLU A 73 0.29 -7.62 5.24
N ASP A 74 -0.72 -8.09 4.50
CA ASP A 74 -1.06 -7.56 3.18
C ASP A 74 -1.86 -6.25 3.27
N ILE A 75 -1.64 -5.36 2.32
CA ILE A 75 -2.45 -4.15 2.13
C ILE A 75 -3.20 -4.28 0.80
N ASP A 76 -4.49 -4.60 0.87
CA ASP A 76 -5.35 -4.65 -0.31
C ASP A 76 -5.91 -3.26 -0.64
N LEU A 77 -5.58 -2.74 -1.81
CA LEU A 77 -6.06 -1.44 -2.29
C LEU A 77 -6.85 -1.59 -3.58
N ILE A 78 -7.82 -0.70 -3.77
CA ILE A 78 -8.38 -0.38 -5.08
C ILE A 78 -7.81 0.98 -5.48
N LEU A 79 -7.27 1.08 -6.69
CA LEU A 79 -6.88 2.36 -7.30
C LEU A 79 -8.01 2.88 -8.20
N ASP A 80 -8.27 4.18 -8.15
CA ASP A 80 -9.18 4.85 -9.07
C ASP A 80 -8.65 4.74 -10.50
N TRP A 81 -9.37 3.98 -11.33
CA TRP A 81 -9.04 3.71 -12.73
C TRP A 81 -8.88 4.98 -13.56
N ARG A 82 -9.48 6.10 -13.14
CA ARG A 82 -9.33 7.41 -13.81
C ARG A 82 -7.91 7.96 -13.74
N LYS A 83 -7.03 7.38 -12.92
CA LYS A 83 -5.59 7.67 -12.93
C LYS A 83 -4.82 6.87 -13.98
N ILE A 84 -5.45 5.84 -14.55
CA ILE A 84 -4.81 4.89 -15.45
C ILE A 84 -5.29 5.08 -16.89
N ILE A 85 -6.57 5.38 -17.10
CA ILE A 85 -7.13 5.55 -18.45
C ILE A 85 -7.65 6.96 -18.70
N ASN A 86 -7.64 7.33 -19.99
CA ASN A 86 -8.17 8.58 -20.48
C ASN A 86 -9.70 8.65 -20.29
N ASP A 87 -10.22 9.86 -20.08
CA ASP A 87 -11.63 10.16 -19.82
C ASP A 87 -12.56 9.80 -21.00
N GLU A 88 -12.00 9.57 -22.18
CA GLU A 88 -12.75 9.13 -23.38
C GLU A 88 -13.23 7.67 -23.30
N ILE A 89 -12.68 6.87 -22.39
CA ILE A 89 -13.04 5.46 -22.21
C ILE A 89 -14.01 5.34 -21.04
N ASN A 90 -15.21 4.83 -21.30
CA ASN A 90 -16.19 4.52 -20.26
C ASN A 90 -16.18 3.02 -19.92
N PRO A 91 -15.72 2.61 -18.72
CA PRO A 91 -15.73 1.21 -18.30
C PRO A 91 -17.11 0.56 -18.29
N TRP A 92 -18.17 1.37 -18.20
CA TRP A 92 -19.56 0.92 -18.13
C TRP A 92 -20.22 0.69 -19.50
N ASP A 93 -19.53 0.96 -20.61
CA ASP A 93 -20.11 0.69 -21.93
C ASP A 93 -20.43 -0.80 -22.10
N GLU A 94 -21.58 -1.09 -22.73
CA GLU A 94 -21.96 -2.46 -23.03
C GLU A 94 -20.99 -3.08 -24.05
N ARG A 95 -20.40 -4.21 -23.65
CA ARG A 95 -19.46 -4.98 -24.46
C ARG A 95 -19.86 -6.44 -24.47
N SER A 96 -19.56 -7.15 -25.55
CA SER A 96 -19.63 -8.61 -25.54
C SER A 96 -18.59 -9.17 -24.56
N LYS A 97 -18.79 -10.40 -24.07
CA LYS A 97 -17.86 -11.04 -23.11
C LYS A 97 -16.41 -11.02 -23.60
N THR A 98 -16.17 -11.31 -24.88
CA THR A 98 -14.83 -11.29 -25.48
C THR A 98 -14.24 -9.88 -25.52
N LYS A 99 -15.04 -8.87 -25.89
CA LYS A 99 -14.59 -7.47 -25.91
C LYS A 99 -14.30 -6.96 -24.49
N GLN A 100 -15.07 -7.38 -23.50
CA GLN A 100 -14.83 -7.04 -22.09
C GLN A 100 -13.53 -7.67 -21.56
N ASP A 101 -13.24 -8.92 -21.90
CA ASP A 101 -11.98 -9.57 -21.51
C ASP A 101 -10.76 -8.87 -22.12
N ILE A 102 -10.81 -8.52 -23.41
CA ILE A 102 -9.77 -7.74 -24.08
C ILE A 102 -9.59 -6.39 -23.40
N PHE A 103 -10.70 -5.71 -23.08
CA PHE A 103 -10.66 -4.43 -22.38
C PHE A 103 -10.01 -4.54 -20.99
N ASN A 104 -10.40 -5.53 -20.18
CA ASN A 104 -9.81 -5.74 -18.86
C ASN A 104 -8.30 -6.01 -18.93
N LYS A 105 -7.85 -6.78 -19.93
CA LYS A 105 -6.42 -7.02 -20.17
C LYS A 105 -5.68 -5.74 -20.52
N GLN A 106 -6.28 -4.87 -21.33
CA GLN A 106 -5.71 -3.57 -21.65
C GLN A 106 -5.60 -2.68 -20.41
N ILE A 107 -6.66 -2.59 -19.59
CA ILE A 107 -6.64 -1.83 -18.33
C ILE A 107 -5.54 -2.33 -17.40
N ASN A 108 -5.38 -3.65 -17.26
CA ASN A 108 -4.33 -4.22 -16.42
C ASN A 108 -2.92 -3.89 -16.95
N ALA A 109 -2.73 -3.86 -18.27
CA ALA A 109 -1.46 -3.47 -18.87
C ALA A 109 -1.13 -1.98 -18.64
N GLU A 110 -2.12 -1.09 -18.81
CA GLU A 110 -1.95 0.34 -18.50
C GLU A 110 -1.72 0.56 -17.00
N ALA A 111 -2.39 -0.18 -16.13
CA ALA A 111 -2.18 -0.11 -14.69
C ALA A 111 -0.75 -0.53 -14.31
N ALA A 112 -0.26 -1.63 -14.87
CA ALA A 112 1.13 -2.08 -14.65
C ALA A 112 2.15 -1.03 -15.11
N LYS A 113 1.88 -0.36 -16.24
CA LYS A 113 2.70 0.75 -16.72
C LYS A 113 2.67 1.93 -15.74
N PHE A 114 1.48 2.35 -15.31
CA PHE A 114 1.32 3.40 -14.30
C PHE A 114 2.07 3.08 -13.00
N TYR A 115 2.02 1.83 -12.54
CA TYR A 115 2.75 1.42 -11.34
C TYR A 115 4.25 1.61 -11.48
N LYS A 116 4.80 1.13 -12.59
CA LYS A 116 6.24 1.14 -12.85
C LYS A 116 6.78 2.53 -13.16
N GLU A 117 6.05 3.32 -13.94
CA GLU A 117 6.54 4.58 -14.49
C GLU A 117 6.17 5.79 -13.62
N GLU A 118 5.09 5.70 -12.83
CA GLU A 118 4.58 6.86 -12.07
C GLU A 118 4.44 6.58 -10.58
N LEU A 119 3.66 5.58 -10.18
CA LEU A 119 3.31 5.38 -8.78
C LEU A 119 4.53 5.00 -7.93
N VAL A 120 5.25 3.93 -8.30
CA VAL A 120 6.40 3.46 -7.51
C VAL A 120 7.56 4.46 -7.49
N PRO A 121 7.93 5.12 -8.61
CA PRO A 121 8.90 6.20 -8.57
C PRO A 121 8.48 7.34 -7.63
N GLN A 122 7.22 7.77 -7.69
CA GLN A 122 6.70 8.81 -6.80
C GLN A 122 6.74 8.38 -5.33
N LEU A 123 6.29 7.16 -5.02
CA LEU A 123 6.33 6.65 -3.65
C LEU A 123 7.76 6.53 -3.12
N ASN A 124 8.73 6.12 -3.93
CA ASN A 124 10.14 6.07 -3.51
C ASN A 124 10.70 7.47 -3.22
N LEU A 125 10.34 8.49 -3.99
CA LEU A 125 10.71 9.88 -3.69
C LEU A 125 10.14 10.31 -2.33
N GLU A 126 8.87 10.02 -2.09
CA GLU A 126 8.19 10.33 -0.83
C GLU A 126 8.77 9.53 0.36
N MET A 127 9.13 8.27 0.15
CA MET A 127 9.78 7.43 1.16
C MET A 127 11.18 7.96 1.47
N LYS A 128 11.93 8.39 0.46
CA LYS A 128 13.26 8.98 0.65
C LYS A 128 13.23 10.21 1.57
N GLU A 129 12.23 11.08 1.42
CA GLU A 129 12.05 12.22 2.32
C GLU A 129 11.75 11.82 3.77
N LYS A 130 11.09 10.67 3.96
CA LYS A 130 10.62 10.19 5.27
C LYS A 130 11.61 9.26 5.97
N LEU A 131 12.34 8.45 5.22
CA LEU A 131 13.14 7.34 5.72
C LEU A 131 14.62 7.43 5.32
N GLY A 132 14.98 8.36 4.42
CA GLY A 132 16.33 8.50 3.88
C GLY A 132 16.54 7.70 2.59
N ASP A 133 17.76 7.74 2.06
CA ASP A 133 18.12 7.06 0.82
C ASP A 133 17.89 5.54 0.91
N GLY A 134 17.22 4.98 -0.10
CA GLY A 134 16.92 3.56 -0.21
C GLY A 134 16.00 3.25 -1.38
N GLU A 135 15.98 1.99 -1.80
CA GLU A 135 14.94 1.43 -2.68
C GLU A 135 13.86 0.83 -1.80
N TRP A 136 12.86 1.64 -1.43
CA TRP A 136 11.86 1.28 -0.43
C TRP A 136 10.71 0.46 -1.01
N ILE A 137 10.37 0.69 -2.27
CA ILE A 137 9.21 0.09 -2.92
C ILE A 137 9.62 -0.38 -4.32
N SER A 138 9.22 -1.60 -4.68
CA SER A 138 9.41 -2.18 -6.00
C SER A 138 8.10 -2.76 -6.52
N VAL A 139 8.04 -2.95 -7.84
CA VAL A 139 7.00 -3.79 -8.47
C VAL A 139 7.60 -5.17 -8.68
N ASP A 140 6.88 -6.22 -8.29
CA ASP A 140 7.28 -7.60 -8.61
C ASP A 140 7.35 -7.78 -10.13
N THR A 141 8.48 -8.29 -10.61
CA THR A 141 8.75 -8.57 -12.03
C THR A 141 8.20 -9.91 -12.49
#